data_AF-A0A3E2TAX2-F1
#
_entry.id   AF-A0A3E2TAX2-F1
#
_cell.length_a   1.000
_cell.length_b   1.000
_cell.length_c   1.000
_cell.angle_alpha   90.00
_cell.angle_beta   90.00
_cell.angle_gamma   90.00
#
_symmetry.space_group_name_H-M   'P 1'
#
loop_
_entity.id
_entity.type
_entity.pdbx_description
1 polymer ?
#
loop_
_entity_poly.entity_id
_entity_poly.type
_entity_poly.pdbx_seq_one_letter_code
_entity_poly.pdbx_strand_id
1 'polypeptide(L)'
;MTTDTPDGNYSQALNLFVRGEDGWVQMPSRSISLNDYMKQLIKAHNADIDTEGTPEEFDMTLCEHLFDGPETIEGLLAEHYTLSWALASLRDKLKHYEDARIPEIMPEGLQTIERAIGTYGKDAQLTKAVEEMSELTKALCKFKECKRKYDTPFNRETQEVCSNIEEEIADVFIMLVQLFAIFNIRELVNITKIVWDKLDRLKDNLDKEAAKKEGCKDVTPEC
;
A
#
# COMPACT_ATOMS: atom_id res chain seq x y z
N MET A 1 -7.05 3.38 5.22
CA MET A 1 -6.62 3.68 6.60
C MET A 1 -5.58 4.79 6.60
N THR A 2 -4.70 4.82 5.61
CA THR A 2 -3.93 6.03 5.27
C THR A 2 -4.85 7.03 4.58
N THR A 3 -5.06 8.18 5.20
CA THR A 3 -5.96 9.21 4.68
C THR A 3 -5.43 10.57 5.07
N ASP A 4 -5.63 11.56 4.20
CA ASP A 4 -5.30 12.95 4.49
C ASP A 4 -6.38 13.62 5.35
N THR A 5 -7.51 12.94 5.57
CA THR A 5 -8.64 13.36 6.40
C THR A 5 -9.00 12.30 7.44
N PRO A 6 -8.14 12.09 8.47
CA PRO A 6 -8.41 11.11 9.50
C PRO A 6 -9.62 11.51 10.37
N ASP A 7 -10.50 10.54 10.63
CA ASP A 7 -11.63 10.67 11.57
C ASP A 7 -11.53 9.62 12.68
N GLY A 8 -11.68 10.05 13.93
CA GLY A 8 -11.51 9.23 15.12
C GLY A 8 -10.06 8.85 15.48
N ASN A 9 -9.89 8.32 16.69
CA ASN A 9 -8.56 8.05 17.29
C ASN A 9 -7.71 7.07 16.48
N TYR A 10 -8.32 6.02 15.92
CA TYR A 10 -7.59 4.99 15.17
C TYR A 10 -6.99 5.54 13.88
N SER A 11 -7.79 6.25 13.07
CA SER A 11 -7.32 6.88 11.84
C SER A 11 -6.30 7.98 12.14
N GLN A 12 -6.50 8.73 13.22
CA GLN A 12 -5.57 9.77 13.63
C GLN A 12 -4.21 9.20 14.09
N ALA A 13 -4.19 8.10 14.84
CA ALA A 13 -2.95 7.44 15.24
C ALA A 13 -2.11 7.00 14.04
N LEU A 14 -2.75 6.46 13.01
CA LEU A 14 -2.08 6.03 11.78
C LEU A 14 -1.58 7.20 10.93
N ASN A 15 -2.17 8.39 11.03
CA ASN A 15 -1.82 9.55 10.22
C ASN A 15 -1.15 10.67 11.04
N LEU A 16 -0.71 10.37 12.27
CA LEU A 16 -0.08 11.35 13.16
C LEU A 16 1.24 11.86 12.59
N PHE A 17 2.03 10.95 12.02
CA PHE A 17 3.28 11.24 11.33
C PHE A 17 3.25 10.64 9.91
N VAL A 18 3.69 11.42 8.93
CA VAL A 18 3.71 11.04 7.52
C VAL A 18 5.04 11.40 6.89
N ARG A 19 5.49 10.61 5.91
CA ARG A 19 6.63 10.96 5.06
C ARG A 19 6.19 12.01 4.03
N GLY A 20 6.86 13.15 4.01
CA GLY A 20 6.67 14.19 3.00
C GLY A 20 7.32 13.81 1.66
N GLU A 21 7.02 14.59 0.62
CA GLU A 21 7.60 14.41 -0.72
C GLU A 21 9.12 14.65 -0.73
N ASP A 22 9.60 15.50 0.18
CA ASP A 22 11.01 15.78 0.42
C ASP A 22 11.74 14.64 1.17
N GLY A 23 11.01 13.59 1.57
CA GLY A 23 11.51 12.48 2.35
C GLY A 23 11.58 12.74 3.85
N TRP A 24 11.25 13.92 4.36
CA TRP A 24 11.26 14.19 5.79
C TRP A 24 9.92 13.87 6.43
N VAL A 25 9.93 13.53 7.72
CA VAL A 25 8.70 13.23 8.46
C VAL A 25 8.01 14.53 8.86
N GLN A 26 6.71 14.58 8.65
CA GLN A 26 5.83 15.70 8.93
C GLN A 26 4.75 15.27 9.94
N MET A 27 4.25 16.25 10.71
CA MET A 27 3.11 16.11 11.61
C MET A 27 1.92 16.93 11.06
N PRO A 28 1.05 16.36 10.22
CA PRO A 28 0.03 17.11 9.49
C PRO A 28 -0.94 17.88 10.38
N SER A 29 -1.30 17.32 11.54
CA SER A 29 -2.22 17.95 12.49
C SER A 29 -1.72 19.29 13.03
N ARG A 30 -0.42 19.55 12.95
CA ARG A 30 0.23 20.79 13.40
C ARG A 30 0.88 21.57 12.27
N SER A 31 0.90 21.04 11.05
CA SER A 31 1.57 21.62 9.89
C SER A 31 3.06 21.95 10.15
N ILE A 32 3.78 21.04 10.81
CA ILE A 32 5.22 21.19 11.12
C ILE A 32 6.00 19.93 10.76
N SER A 33 7.31 20.08 10.56
CA SER A 33 8.22 18.94 10.43
C SER A 33 8.42 18.23 11.77
N LEU A 34 8.77 16.95 11.74
CA LEU A 34 9.15 16.21 12.93
C LEU A 34 10.39 16.84 13.60
N ASN A 35 11.35 17.34 12.81
CA ASN A 35 12.50 18.06 13.33
C ASN A 35 12.09 19.31 14.14
N ASP A 36 11.20 20.14 13.59
CA ASP A 36 10.71 21.33 14.29
C ASP A 36 9.89 20.97 15.52
N TYR A 37 9.11 19.89 15.45
CA TYR A 37 8.37 19.37 16.59
C TYR A 37 9.32 18.93 17.71
N MET A 38 10.41 18.22 17.39
CA MET A 38 11.41 17.83 18.39
C MET A 38 12.10 19.03 19.01
N LYS A 39 12.47 20.04 18.21
CA LYS A 39 13.06 21.28 18.73
C LYS A 39 12.13 21.97 19.74
N GLN A 40 10.82 21.93 19.52
CA GLN A 40 9.84 22.43 20.50
C GLN A 40 9.82 21.59 21.78
N LEU A 41 9.88 20.26 21.68
CA LEU A 41 9.90 19.38 22.85
C LEU A 41 11.19 19.55 23.66
N ILE A 42 12.36 19.55 23.02
CA ILE A 42 13.66 19.78 23.66
C ILE A 42 13.63 21.08 24.46
N LYS A 43 13.15 22.18 23.84
CA LYS A 43 12.99 23.48 24.50
C LYS A 43 12.00 23.42 25.67
N ALA A 44 10.86 22.75 25.50
CA ALA A 44 9.82 22.68 26.52
C ALA A 44 10.26 21.87 27.76
N HIS A 45 11.12 20.88 27.57
CA HIS A 45 11.61 20.00 28.62
C HIS A 45 12.99 20.38 29.16
N ASN A 46 13.61 21.46 28.65
CA ASN A 46 14.96 21.89 29.04
C ASN A 46 16.01 20.79 28.87
N ALA A 47 15.88 19.96 27.83
CA ALA A 47 16.81 18.88 27.52
C ALA A 47 18.11 19.42 26.91
N ASP A 48 19.25 18.83 27.26
CA ASP A 48 20.58 19.22 26.79
C ASP A 48 20.92 18.53 25.47
N ILE A 49 20.17 18.88 24.41
CA ILE A 49 20.37 18.38 23.04
C ILE A 49 20.69 19.57 22.15
N ASP A 50 21.77 19.46 21.36
CA ASP A 50 22.08 20.47 20.36
C ASP A 50 21.03 20.46 19.23
N THR A 51 20.48 21.64 18.94
CA THR A 51 19.43 21.84 17.93
C THR A 51 19.89 22.70 16.75
N GLU A 52 21.14 23.16 16.79
CA GLU A 52 21.79 23.89 15.71
C GLU A 52 22.21 22.95 14.57
N GLY A 53 22.57 23.51 13.42
CA GLY A 53 22.97 22.73 12.24
C GLY A 53 21.83 22.36 11.28
N THR A 54 22.15 21.50 10.32
CA THR A 54 21.20 21.02 9.30
C THR A 54 20.25 19.96 9.88
N PRO A 55 19.12 19.65 9.21
CA PRO A 55 18.23 18.58 9.63
C PRO A 55 18.92 17.21 9.76
N GLU A 56 19.90 16.92 8.90
CA GLU A 56 20.69 15.68 8.93
C GLU A 56 21.67 15.65 10.09
N GLU A 57 22.32 16.78 10.40
CA GLU A 57 23.17 16.90 11.59
C GLU A 57 22.35 16.68 12.87
N PHE A 58 21.16 17.27 12.92
CA PHE A 58 20.25 17.10 14.05
C PHE A 58 19.71 15.66 14.18
N ASP A 59 19.44 14.97 13.07
CA ASP A 59 19.08 13.55 13.04
C ASP A 59 20.18 12.67 13.65
N MET A 60 21.45 12.95 13.32
CA MET A 60 22.59 12.25 13.91
C MET A 60 22.71 12.52 15.42
N THR A 61 22.56 13.78 15.86
CA THR A 61 22.57 14.13 17.29
C THR A 61 21.51 13.35 18.07
N LEU A 62 20.27 13.28 17.56
CA LEU A 62 19.22 12.49 18.20
C LEU A 62 19.54 10.99 18.20
N CYS A 63 20.17 10.46 17.15
CA CYS A 63 20.61 9.08 17.12
C CYS A 63 21.69 8.77 18.18
N GLU A 64 22.57 9.71 18.50
CA GLU A 64 23.57 9.55 19.57
C GLU A 64 22.91 9.50 20.94
N HIS A 65 21.92 10.36 21.20
CA HIS A 65 21.18 10.36 22.47
C HIS A 65 20.34 9.11 22.70
N LEU A 66 20.10 8.25 21.70
CA LEU A 66 19.49 6.93 21.93
C LEU A 66 20.30 6.07 22.90
N PHE A 67 21.62 6.26 22.97
CA PHE A 67 22.48 5.50 23.90
C PHE A 67 22.29 5.90 25.37
N ASP A 68 21.67 7.07 25.63
CA ASP A 68 21.43 7.56 27.00
C ASP A 68 20.26 6.84 27.68
N GLY A 69 19.41 6.16 26.91
CA GLY A 69 18.28 5.38 27.40
C GLY A 69 17.08 6.23 27.86
N PRO A 70 15.90 5.59 28.07
CA PRO A 70 14.65 6.28 28.36
C PRO A 70 14.60 6.88 29.79
N GLU A 71 15.60 6.58 30.64
CA GLU A 71 15.74 7.18 31.97
C GLU A 71 16.16 8.64 31.92
N THR A 72 16.79 9.08 30.82
CA THR A 72 17.14 10.47 30.57
C THR A 72 16.07 11.14 29.71
N ILE A 73 15.88 12.46 29.87
CA ILE A 73 14.93 13.19 29.03
C ILE A 73 15.43 13.24 27.58
N GLU A 74 16.74 13.31 27.39
CA GLU A 74 17.42 13.30 26.10
C GLU A 74 17.16 11.99 25.35
N GLY A 75 17.43 10.85 25.99
CA GLY A 75 17.18 9.53 25.41
C GLY A 75 15.69 9.26 25.18
N LEU A 76 14.80 9.70 26.07
CA LEU A 76 13.35 9.59 25.85
C LEU A 76 12.87 10.40 24.63
N LEU A 77 13.42 11.61 24.43
CA LEU A 77 13.11 12.43 23.26
C LEU A 77 13.69 11.84 21.97
N ALA A 78 14.91 11.30 22.03
CA ALA A 78 15.52 10.56 20.93
C ALA A 78 14.67 9.34 20.53
N GLU A 79 14.22 8.52 21.49
CA GLU A 79 13.32 7.41 21.23
C GLU A 79 11.99 7.87 20.60
N HIS A 80 11.41 8.96 21.11
CA HIS A 80 10.19 9.53 20.54
C HIS A 80 10.37 9.92 19.07
N TYR A 81 11.49 10.55 18.73
CA TYR A 81 11.82 10.89 17.35
C TYR A 81 11.95 9.65 16.48
N THR A 82 12.72 8.65 16.92
CA THR A 82 12.92 7.40 16.17
C THR A 82 11.60 6.63 15.98
N LEU A 83 10.76 6.55 17.02
CA LEU A 83 9.44 5.93 16.92
C LEU A 83 8.52 6.66 15.95
N SER A 84 8.55 8.00 15.95
CA SER A 84 7.78 8.83 15.01
C SER A 84 8.21 8.58 13.56
N TRP A 85 9.52 8.44 13.32
CA TRP A 85 10.08 8.01 12.04
C TRP A 85 9.65 6.61 11.62
N ALA A 86 9.69 5.66 12.54
CA ALA A 86 9.25 4.29 12.29
C ALA A 86 7.76 4.23 11.95
N LEU A 87 6.91 4.96 12.67
CA LEU A 87 5.48 5.05 12.40
C LEU A 87 5.20 5.66 11.03
N ALA A 88 5.84 6.77 10.67
CA ALA A 88 5.70 7.39 9.36
C ALA A 88 6.13 6.44 8.23
N SER A 89 7.22 5.70 8.43
CA SER A 89 7.73 4.72 7.47
C SER A 89 6.82 3.51 7.31
N LEU A 90 6.23 3.02 8.41
CA LEU A 90 5.25 1.94 8.37
C LEU A 90 3.96 2.39 7.69
N ARG A 91 3.49 3.61 7.98
CA ARG A 91 2.32 4.18 7.30
C ARG A 91 2.56 4.32 5.79
N ASP A 92 3.75 4.76 5.38
CA ASP A 92 4.11 4.85 3.95
C ASP A 92 4.05 3.48 3.27
N LYS A 93 4.57 2.44 3.93
CA LYS A 93 4.43 1.06 3.45
C LYS A 93 2.97 0.59 3.37
N LEU A 94 2.15 0.90 4.37
CA LEU A 94 0.73 0.56 4.37
C LEU A 94 -0.02 1.29 3.24
N LYS A 95 0.32 2.55 2.99
CA LYS A 95 -0.23 3.35 1.90
C LYS A 95 0.00 2.68 0.55
N HIS A 96 1.17 2.08 0.30
CA HIS A 96 1.42 1.35 -0.94
C HIS A 96 0.43 0.18 -1.16
N TYR A 97 0.06 -0.56 -0.12
CA TYR A 97 -0.92 -1.64 -0.23
C TYR A 97 -2.33 -1.09 -0.51
N GLU A 98 -2.70 0.01 0.15
CA GLU A 98 -4.00 0.68 -0.06
C GLU A 98 -4.14 1.28 -1.45
N ASP A 99 -3.10 1.97 -1.93
CA ASP A 99 -3.06 2.56 -3.27
C ASP A 99 -3.07 1.46 -4.35
N ALA A 100 -2.46 0.31 -4.08
CA ALA A 100 -2.55 -0.90 -4.90
C ALA A 100 -3.92 -1.62 -4.81
N ARG A 101 -4.85 -1.13 -3.99
CA ARG A 101 -6.20 -1.69 -3.78
C ARG A 101 -6.19 -3.15 -3.31
N ILE A 102 -5.19 -3.53 -2.52
CA ILE A 102 -5.10 -4.88 -1.96
C ILE A 102 -6.08 -4.99 -0.77
N PRO A 103 -7.04 -5.93 -0.79
CA PRO A 103 -7.96 -6.13 0.32
C PRO A 103 -7.25 -6.61 1.60
N GLU A 104 -7.71 -6.13 2.76
CA GLU A 104 -7.24 -6.60 4.06
C GLU A 104 -7.88 -7.96 4.42
N ILE A 105 -7.07 -8.89 4.90
CA ILE A 105 -7.54 -10.15 5.49
C ILE A 105 -7.30 -10.09 6.99
N MET A 106 -8.38 -10.04 7.75
CA MET A 106 -8.34 -10.05 9.21
C MET A 106 -7.64 -11.33 9.74
N PRO A 107 -7.01 -11.29 10.93
CA PRO A 107 -6.35 -12.47 11.50
C PRO A 107 -7.22 -13.72 11.57
N GLU A 108 -8.52 -13.58 11.85
CA GLU A 108 -9.49 -14.68 11.87
C GLU A 108 -9.76 -15.25 10.46
N GLY A 109 -9.66 -14.42 9.43
CA GLY A 109 -9.74 -14.82 8.03
C GLY A 109 -8.56 -15.72 7.63
N LEU A 110 -7.35 -15.40 8.07
CA LEU A 110 -6.17 -16.22 7.83
C LEU A 110 -6.28 -17.60 8.49
N GLN A 111 -6.76 -17.65 9.74
CA GLN A 111 -7.05 -18.91 10.43
C GLN A 111 -8.12 -19.74 9.69
N THR A 112 -9.11 -19.07 9.11
CA THR A 112 -10.16 -19.73 8.32
C THR A 112 -9.58 -20.36 7.05
N ILE A 113 -8.65 -19.68 6.37
CA ILE A 113 -7.92 -20.20 5.21
C ILE A 113 -7.09 -21.43 5.60
N GLU A 114 -6.31 -21.36 6.68
CA GLU A 114 -5.51 -22.49 7.17
C GLU A 114 -6.40 -23.69 7.51
N ARG A 115 -7.54 -23.46 8.15
CA ARG A 115 -8.52 -24.50 8.46
C ARG A 115 -9.15 -25.10 7.20
N ALA A 116 -9.46 -24.30 6.19
CA ALA A 116 -10.02 -24.77 4.93
C ALA A 116 -9.02 -25.70 4.21
N ILE A 117 -7.75 -25.30 4.13
CA ILE A 117 -6.68 -26.13 3.55
C ILE A 117 -6.51 -27.44 4.33
N GLY A 118 -6.51 -27.37 5.67
CA GLY A 118 -6.38 -28.56 6.53
C GLY A 118 -7.58 -29.51 6.47
N THR A 119 -8.79 -28.98 6.27
CA THR A 119 -10.04 -29.77 6.28
C THR A 119 -10.35 -30.38 4.91
N TYR A 120 -10.25 -29.59 3.85
CA TYR A 120 -10.63 -30.01 2.49
C TYR A 120 -9.44 -30.55 1.69
N GLY A 121 -8.21 -30.25 2.09
CA GLY A 121 -7.00 -30.68 1.42
C GLY A 121 -6.58 -29.77 0.26
N LYS A 122 -5.28 -29.81 -0.05
CA LYS A 122 -4.64 -28.93 -1.04
C LYS A 122 -5.27 -29.06 -2.44
N ASP A 123 -5.46 -30.28 -2.93
CA ASP A 123 -5.97 -30.52 -4.30
C ASP A 123 -7.41 -30.02 -4.49
N ALA A 124 -8.23 -30.12 -3.45
CA ALA A 124 -9.58 -29.56 -3.48
C ALA A 124 -9.54 -28.02 -3.55
N GLN A 125 -8.66 -27.38 -2.78
CA GLN A 125 -8.49 -25.92 -2.84
C GLN A 125 -7.87 -25.46 -4.18
N LEU A 126 -6.99 -26.25 -4.80
CA LEU A 126 -6.50 -25.97 -6.16
C LEU A 126 -7.63 -26.02 -7.19
N THR A 127 -8.50 -27.03 -7.11
CA THR A 127 -9.70 -27.11 -7.95
C THR A 127 -10.61 -25.91 -7.73
N LYS A 128 -10.83 -25.54 -6.47
CA LYS A 128 -11.66 -24.39 -6.11
C LYS A 128 -11.10 -23.08 -6.66
N ALA A 129 -9.77 -22.88 -6.60
CA ALA A 129 -9.12 -21.73 -7.21
C ALA A 129 -9.36 -21.64 -8.73
N VAL A 130 -9.35 -22.78 -9.43
CA VAL A 130 -9.67 -22.83 -10.87
C VAL A 130 -11.14 -22.48 -11.13
N GLU A 131 -12.05 -22.95 -10.29
CA GLU A 131 -13.48 -22.61 -10.36
C GLU A 131 -13.69 -21.10 -10.23
N GLU A 132 -13.17 -20.45 -9.18
CA GLU A 132 -13.40 -19.00 -8.98
C GLU A 132 -12.76 -18.15 -10.10
N MET A 133 -11.57 -18.55 -10.59
CA MET A 133 -10.99 -17.89 -11.77
C MET A 133 -11.87 -18.02 -13.01
N SER A 134 -12.59 -19.14 -13.17
CA SER A 134 -13.54 -19.33 -14.26
C SER A 134 -14.79 -18.50 -14.08
N GLU A 135 -15.32 -18.34 -12.87
CA GLU A 135 -16.50 -17.51 -12.60
C GLU A 135 -16.20 -16.03 -12.81
N LEU A 136 -15.05 -15.53 -12.34
CA LEU A 136 -14.58 -14.17 -12.66
C LEU A 136 -14.45 -13.96 -14.18
N THR A 137 -13.94 -14.95 -14.91
CA THR A 137 -13.86 -14.88 -16.38
C THR A 137 -15.24 -14.71 -17.01
N LYS A 138 -16.24 -15.48 -16.54
CA LYS A 138 -17.63 -15.36 -17.03
C LYS A 138 -18.24 -13.99 -16.70
N ALA A 139 -18.02 -13.49 -15.48
CA ALA A 139 -18.50 -12.17 -15.05
C ALA A 139 -17.94 -11.04 -15.94
N LEU A 140 -16.65 -11.07 -16.24
CA LEU A 140 -16.00 -10.11 -17.14
C LEU A 140 -16.51 -10.20 -18.58
N CYS A 141 -16.78 -11.41 -19.08
CA CYS A 141 -17.39 -11.60 -20.39
C CYS A 141 -18.79 -10.98 -20.46
N LYS A 142 -19.63 -11.20 -19.45
CA LYS A 142 -20.97 -10.61 -19.35
C LYS A 142 -20.91 -9.08 -19.33
N PHE A 143 -19.97 -8.49 -18.58
CA PHE A 143 -19.75 -7.04 -18.57
C PHE A 143 -19.40 -6.47 -19.95
N LYS A 144 -18.51 -7.14 -20.70
CA LYS A 144 -18.17 -6.73 -22.07
C LYS A 144 -19.37 -6.78 -23.00
N GLU A 145 -20.24 -7.78 -22.86
CA GLU A 145 -21.48 -7.87 -23.64
C GLU A 145 -22.47 -6.76 -23.30
N CYS A 146 -22.68 -6.48 -22.01
CA CYS A 146 -23.54 -5.37 -21.56
C CYS A 146 -23.04 -4.02 -22.10
N LYS A 147 -21.73 -3.76 -22.02
CA LYS A 147 -21.13 -2.52 -22.54
C LYS A 147 -21.29 -2.35 -24.06
N ARG A 148 -21.43 -3.45 -24.82
CA ARG A 148 -21.70 -3.41 -26.26
C ARG A 148 -23.17 -3.14 -26.58
N LYS A 149 -24.10 -3.56 -25.71
CA LYS A 149 -25.54 -3.44 -25.93
C LYS A 149 -26.12 -2.10 -25.47
N TYR A 150 -25.52 -1.48 -24.45
CA TYR A 150 -26.02 -0.24 -23.86
C TYR A 150 -24.95 0.86 -23.95
N ASP A 151 -25.24 1.91 -24.72
CA ASP A 151 -24.37 3.11 -24.83
C ASP A 151 -24.41 3.99 -23.56
N THR A 152 -25.37 3.75 -22.66
CA THR A 152 -25.53 4.50 -21.40
C THR A 152 -25.10 3.65 -20.20
N PRO A 153 -24.25 4.16 -19.28
CA PRO A 153 -23.55 3.32 -18.30
C PRO A 153 -24.37 2.89 -17.07
N PHE A 154 -25.64 3.28 -16.99
CA PHE A 154 -26.35 3.34 -15.69
C PHE A 154 -27.76 2.76 -15.77
N ASN A 155 -27.87 1.48 -16.17
CA ASN A 155 -29.08 0.69 -15.96
C ASN A 155 -28.85 -0.35 -14.84
N ARG A 156 -29.94 -0.82 -14.22
CA ARG A 156 -29.92 -1.79 -13.12
C ARG A 156 -29.13 -3.06 -13.46
N GLU A 157 -29.23 -3.53 -14.70
CA GLU A 157 -28.51 -4.72 -15.18
C GLU A 157 -26.98 -4.51 -15.15
N THR A 158 -26.49 -3.32 -15.49
CA THR A 158 -25.06 -2.98 -15.42
C THR A 158 -24.57 -2.96 -13.97
N GLN A 159 -25.38 -2.46 -13.03
CA GLN A 159 -25.04 -2.48 -11.61
C GLN A 159 -24.95 -3.90 -11.05
N GLU A 160 -25.90 -4.77 -11.39
CA GLU A 160 -25.89 -6.18 -10.99
C GLU A 160 -24.66 -6.91 -11.55
N VAL A 161 -24.26 -6.62 -12.79
CA VAL A 161 -23.04 -7.19 -13.40
C VAL A 161 -21.77 -6.67 -12.70
N CYS A 162 -21.69 -5.40 -12.34
CA CYS A 162 -20.57 -4.88 -11.57
C CYS A 162 -20.47 -5.53 -10.18
N SER A 163 -21.59 -5.66 -9.46
CA SER A 163 -21.63 -6.34 -8.16
C SER A 163 -21.17 -7.79 -8.27
N ASN A 164 -21.55 -8.49 -9.33
CA ASN A 164 -21.07 -9.84 -9.57
C ASN A 164 -19.56 -9.86 -9.84
N ILE A 165 -19.00 -8.86 -10.55
CA ILE A 165 -17.54 -8.80 -10.73
C ILE A 165 -16.83 -8.56 -9.39
N GLU A 166 -17.38 -7.71 -8.52
CA GLU A 166 -16.82 -7.43 -7.19
C GLU A 166 -16.74 -8.69 -6.32
N GLU A 167 -17.82 -9.48 -6.30
CA GLU A 167 -17.88 -10.77 -5.58
C GLU A 167 -16.84 -11.77 -6.11
N GLU A 168 -16.77 -11.94 -7.43
CA GLU A 168 -15.84 -12.90 -8.04
C GLU A 168 -14.37 -12.45 -7.91
N ILE A 169 -14.09 -11.15 -7.88
CA ILE A 169 -12.76 -10.63 -7.55
C ILE A 169 -12.40 -10.99 -6.10
N ALA A 170 -13.33 -10.85 -5.16
CA ALA A 170 -13.12 -11.21 -3.76
C ALA A 170 -12.84 -12.71 -3.62
N ASP A 171 -13.62 -13.56 -4.28
CA ASP A 171 -13.43 -15.02 -4.25
C ASP A 171 -12.08 -15.42 -4.85
N VAL A 172 -11.71 -14.88 -6.01
CA VAL A 172 -10.38 -15.10 -6.60
C VAL A 172 -9.26 -14.59 -5.69
N PHE A 173 -9.43 -13.44 -5.04
CA PHE A 173 -8.43 -12.91 -4.12
C PHE A 173 -8.21 -13.83 -2.91
N ILE A 174 -9.29 -14.35 -2.31
CA ILE A 174 -9.21 -15.34 -1.23
C ILE A 174 -8.46 -16.58 -1.73
N MET A 175 -8.78 -17.08 -2.93
CA MET A 175 -8.09 -18.22 -3.53
C MET A 175 -6.60 -17.95 -3.78
N LEU A 176 -6.21 -16.76 -4.22
CA LEU A 176 -4.80 -16.37 -4.35
C LEU A 176 -4.07 -16.44 -3.00
N VAL A 177 -4.70 -15.99 -1.92
CA VAL A 177 -4.14 -16.08 -0.56
C VAL A 177 -3.98 -17.53 -0.12
N GLN A 178 -4.95 -18.39 -0.41
CA GLN A 178 -4.81 -19.82 -0.16
C GLN A 178 -3.65 -20.44 -0.95
N LEU A 179 -3.45 -20.04 -2.21
CA LEU A 179 -2.34 -20.54 -3.04
C LEU A 179 -0.99 -20.16 -2.42
N PHE A 180 -0.84 -18.94 -1.90
CA PHE A 180 0.38 -18.54 -1.16
C PHE A 180 0.65 -19.49 0.02
N ALA A 181 -0.39 -19.84 0.79
CA ALA A 181 -0.28 -20.77 1.91
C ALA A 181 0.03 -22.21 1.46
N ILE A 182 -0.64 -22.73 0.43
CA ILE A 182 -0.49 -24.10 -0.09
C ILE A 182 0.93 -24.37 -0.58
N PHE A 183 1.48 -23.42 -1.34
CA PHE A 183 2.81 -23.51 -1.93
C PHE A 183 3.92 -23.10 -0.97
N ASN A 184 3.60 -22.82 0.30
CA ASN A 184 4.56 -22.33 1.30
C ASN A 184 5.43 -21.21 0.73
N ILE A 185 4.81 -20.25 0.04
CA ILE A 185 5.52 -19.08 -0.45
C ILE A 185 5.80 -18.20 0.78
N ARG A 186 6.82 -18.61 1.56
CA ARG A 186 7.24 -17.95 2.80
C ARG A 186 8.07 -16.71 2.50
N GLU A 187 8.74 -16.68 1.35
CA GLU A 187 9.48 -15.53 0.88
C GLU A 187 8.69 -14.79 -0.20
N LEU A 188 7.82 -13.86 0.25
CA LEU A 188 7.20 -12.85 -0.60
C LEU A 188 8.23 -12.14 -1.49
N VAL A 189 9.46 -11.96 -0.99
CA VAL A 189 10.59 -11.33 -1.70
C VAL A 189 10.79 -11.87 -3.12
N ASN A 190 10.68 -13.19 -3.31
CA ASN A 190 10.88 -13.82 -4.63
C ASN A 190 9.75 -13.45 -5.60
N ILE A 191 8.50 -13.45 -5.13
CA ILE A 191 7.35 -13.09 -5.97
C ILE A 191 7.29 -11.60 -6.20
N THR A 192 7.58 -10.77 -5.19
CA THR A 192 7.70 -9.33 -5.35
C THR A 192 8.70 -9.00 -6.45
N LYS A 193 9.89 -9.59 -6.44
CA LYS A 193 10.87 -9.37 -7.53
C LYS A 193 10.31 -9.75 -8.90
N ILE A 194 9.66 -10.92 -9.02
CA ILE A 194 9.03 -11.37 -10.28
C ILE A 194 7.94 -10.39 -10.75
N VAL A 195 7.14 -9.85 -9.83
CA VAL A 195 6.09 -8.85 -10.13
C VAL A 195 6.73 -7.58 -10.66
N TRP A 196 7.78 -7.07 -10.02
CA TRP A 196 8.49 -5.86 -10.45
C TRP A 196 9.09 -6.04 -11.85
N ASP A 197 9.80 -7.14 -12.10
CA ASP A 197 10.35 -7.45 -13.43
C ASP A 197 9.27 -7.55 -14.53
N LYS A 198 8.05 -7.99 -14.17
CA LYS A 198 6.91 -8.03 -15.11
C LYS A 198 6.34 -6.63 -15.37
N LEU A 199 6.24 -5.79 -14.35
CA LEU A 199 5.75 -4.41 -14.47
C LEU A 199 6.72 -3.53 -15.27
N ASP A 200 8.03 -3.66 -15.03
CA ASP A 200 9.06 -2.95 -15.80
C ASP A 200 8.98 -3.29 -17.30
N ARG A 201 8.84 -4.58 -17.63
CA ARG A 201 8.63 -5.00 -19.03
C ARG A 201 7.34 -4.44 -19.63
N LEU A 202 6.28 -4.32 -18.84
CA LEU A 202 5.03 -3.72 -19.32
C LEU A 202 5.23 -2.23 -19.59
N LYS A 203 5.92 -1.51 -18.70
CA LYS A 203 6.29 -0.10 -18.89
C LYS A 203 7.09 0.10 -20.18
N ASP A 204 8.14 -0.69 -20.38
CA ASP A 204 8.95 -0.64 -21.61
C ASP A 204 8.11 -0.86 -22.88
N ASN A 205 7.12 -1.76 -22.83
CA ASN A 205 6.25 -2.02 -23.97
C ASN A 205 5.32 -0.83 -24.25
N LEU A 206 4.78 -0.21 -23.20
CA LEU A 206 3.93 0.99 -23.32
C LEU A 206 4.71 2.18 -23.88
N ASP A 207 5.93 2.41 -23.40
CA ASP A 207 6.80 3.50 -23.86
C ASP A 207 7.14 3.33 -25.35
N LYS A 208 7.42 2.10 -25.79
CA LYS A 208 7.62 1.77 -27.22
C LYS A 208 6.37 2.00 -28.06
N GLU A 209 5.19 1.67 -27.55
CA GLU A 209 3.92 1.92 -28.25
C GLU A 209 3.61 3.41 -28.36
N ALA A 210 3.89 4.19 -27.32
CA ALA A 210 3.73 5.65 -27.32
C ALA A 210 4.66 6.29 -28.37
N ALA A 211 5.94 5.93 -28.37
CA ALA A 211 6.92 6.43 -29.34
C ALA A 211 6.52 6.12 -30.80
N LYS A 212 5.94 4.94 -31.06
CA LYS A 212 5.41 4.59 -32.39
C LYS A 212 4.22 5.46 -32.81
N LYS A 213 3.34 5.81 -31.87
CA LYS A 213 2.18 6.68 -32.14
C LYS A 213 2.57 8.14 -32.37
N GLU A 214 3.65 8.60 -31.75
CA GLU A 214 4.19 9.95 -31.97
C GLU A 214 4.93 10.07 -33.31
N GLY A 215 5.80 9.11 -33.65
CA GLY A 215 6.49 9.10 -34.94
C GLY A 215 5.58 8.93 -36.17
N CYS A 216 4.34 8.48 -35.98
CA CYS A 216 3.35 8.34 -37.06
C CYS A 216 2.54 9.64 -37.30
N LYS A 217 2.60 10.64 -36.41
CA LYS A 217 1.89 11.92 -36.57
C LYS A 217 2.67 12.95 -37.40
N ASP A 218 3.98 12.79 -37.56
CA ASP A 218 4.83 13.68 -38.36
C ASP A 218 4.84 13.36 -39.86
N VAL A 219 4.01 12.41 -40.31
CA VAL A 219 3.87 12.03 -41.72
C VAL A 219 2.44 12.29 -42.22
N THR A 220 1.93 13.49 -42.02
CA THR A 220 0.87 14.03 -42.89
C THR A 220 1.53 14.93 -43.93
N PRO A 221 1.51 14.58 -45.23
CA PRO A 221 1.99 15.48 -46.26
C PRO A 221 1.05 16.69 -46.31
N GLU A 222 1.62 17.89 -46.21
CA GLU A 222 0.93 19.13 -46.54
C GLU A 222 0.45 19.02 -48.00
N CYS A 223 -0.88 19.08 -48.19
CA CYS A 223 -1.51 19.26 -49.50
C CYS A 223 -1.48 20.74 -49.91
#